data_AF-A0A8T4REM7-F1
#
_entry.id   AF-A0A8T4REM7-F1
#
_cell.length_a   1.000
_cell.length_b   1.000
_cell.length_c   1.000
_cell.angle_alpha   90.00
_cell.angle_beta   90.00
_cell.angle_gamma   90.00
#
_symmetry.space_group_name_H-M   'P 1'
#
loop_
_entity.id
_entity.type
_entity.pdbx_description
1 polymer ?
#
loop_
_entity_poly.entity_id
_entity_poly.type
_entity_poly.pdbx_seq_one_letter_code
_entity_poly.pdbx_strand_id
1 'polypeptide(L)'
;MEKAAAPVVKLLGNKVDFKIRQIGAMHGPYEETEAERQLCIDKLYPAKFFDYLTLFATNTAIGACNSDDACKEPLLKELYGKLSFDAAKINSCMAKEGQTLYDAEVANARQKGVGGSPTTIINGAKVSLARSPEAIKQAVCNAFTEKPVECEEVLSSAAASAGFGSSTGADSAAIASCATP
;
A
#
# COMPACT_ATOMS: atom_id res chain seq x y z
N MET A 1 -2.58 1.77 4.63
CA MET A 1 -3.70 1.48 3.70
C MET A 1 -3.42 0.22 2.90
N GLU A 2 -2.22 0.07 2.33
CA GLU A 2 -1.79 -1.14 1.60
C GLU A 2 -2.12 -2.46 2.30
N LYS A 3 -1.79 -2.58 3.61
CA LYS A 3 -2.15 -3.75 4.44
C LYS A 3 -3.64 -4.10 4.43
N ALA A 4 -4.50 -3.08 4.43
CA ALA A 4 -5.95 -3.27 4.44
C ALA A 4 -6.50 -3.51 3.03
N ALA A 5 -5.89 -2.92 2.01
CA ALA A 5 -6.31 -3.04 0.62
C ALA A 5 -5.94 -4.40 0.00
N ALA A 6 -4.78 -4.96 0.35
CA ALA A 6 -4.27 -6.18 -0.30
C ALA A 6 -5.24 -7.39 -0.21
N PRO A 7 -5.88 -7.69 0.93
CA PRO A 7 -6.89 -8.74 0.99
C PRO A 7 -8.08 -8.52 0.05
N VAL A 8 -8.50 -7.26 -0.14
CA VAL A 8 -9.62 -6.90 -1.01
C VAL A 8 -9.26 -7.11 -2.48
N VAL A 9 -8.07 -6.69 -2.89
CA VAL A 9 -7.60 -6.90 -4.27
C VAL A 9 -7.40 -8.38 -4.58
N LYS A 10 -6.89 -9.15 -3.61
CA LYS A 10 -6.76 -10.61 -3.77
C LYS A 10 -8.11 -11.31 -3.90
N LEU A 11 -9.12 -10.85 -3.14
CA LEU A 11 -10.46 -11.39 -3.18
C LEU A 11 -11.19 -11.05 -4.50
N LEU A 12 -11.16 -9.78 -4.92
CA LEU A 12 -11.92 -9.33 -6.10
C LEU A 12 -11.17 -9.57 -7.42
N GLY A 13 -9.84 -9.70 -7.37
CA GLY A 13 -9.00 -10.02 -8.52
C GLY A 13 -9.23 -9.08 -9.70
N ASN A 14 -9.47 -9.65 -10.88
CA ASN A 14 -9.69 -8.92 -12.12
C ASN A 14 -11.04 -8.17 -12.20
N LYS A 15 -11.90 -8.27 -11.17
CA LYS A 15 -13.17 -7.53 -11.14
C LYS A 15 -13.00 -6.07 -10.76
N VAL A 16 -11.81 -5.68 -10.29
CA VAL A 16 -11.47 -4.31 -9.93
C VAL A 16 -10.21 -3.86 -10.66
N ASP A 17 -10.20 -2.62 -11.14
CA ASP A 17 -8.96 -1.91 -11.49
C ASP A 17 -8.48 -1.16 -10.24
N PHE A 18 -7.64 -1.83 -9.45
CA PHE A 18 -7.12 -1.28 -8.20
C PHE A 18 -5.68 -0.83 -8.39
N LYS A 19 -5.38 0.42 -8.03
CA LYS A 19 -4.03 0.99 -8.07
C LYS A 19 -3.66 1.62 -6.73
N ILE A 20 -2.46 1.29 -6.24
CA ILE A 20 -1.78 2.09 -5.22
C ILE A 20 -1.13 3.26 -5.94
N ARG A 21 -1.36 4.48 -5.45
CA ARG A 21 -0.83 5.72 -6.03
C ARG A 21 0.07 6.43 -5.04
N GLN A 22 1.22 6.88 -5.51
CA GLN A 22 2.22 7.55 -4.66
C GLN A 22 1.92 9.05 -4.63
N ILE A 23 1.97 9.66 -3.45
CA ILE A 23 1.60 11.08 -3.29
C ILE A 23 2.80 11.98 -2.92
N GLY A 24 3.95 11.38 -2.67
CA GLY A 24 5.16 12.04 -2.21
C GLY A 24 5.68 11.47 -0.89
N ALA A 25 6.92 11.81 -0.57
CA ALA A 25 7.61 11.41 0.65
C ALA A 25 7.29 12.43 1.76
N MET A 26 6.31 12.10 2.59
CA MET A 26 5.84 12.94 3.69
C MET A 26 6.57 12.63 5.01
N HIS A 27 7.27 11.51 5.07
CA HIS A 27 7.97 11.04 6.26
C HIS A 27 9.49 10.88 6.04
N GLY A 28 10.02 11.32 4.90
CA GLY A 28 11.46 11.36 4.61
C GLY A 28 11.85 10.54 3.37
N PRO A 29 13.14 10.60 2.97
CA PRO A 29 13.60 10.07 1.68
C PRO A 29 13.40 8.57 1.51
N TYR A 30 13.33 7.81 2.60
CA TYR A 30 13.07 6.37 2.54
C TYR A 30 11.70 6.02 1.93
N GLU A 31 10.73 6.93 1.99
CA GLU A 31 9.42 6.72 1.35
C GLU A 31 9.51 6.86 -0.15
N GLU A 32 10.35 7.77 -0.65
CA GLU A 32 10.61 7.90 -2.08
C GLU A 32 11.30 6.64 -2.60
N THR A 33 12.35 6.16 -1.92
CA THR A 33 13.02 4.90 -2.27
C THR A 33 12.06 3.70 -2.30
N GLU A 34 11.15 3.58 -1.32
CA GLU A 34 10.15 2.51 -1.34
C GLU A 34 9.06 2.73 -2.40
N ALA A 35 8.64 3.97 -2.65
CA ALA A 35 7.68 4.30 -3.70
C ALA A 35 8.24 3.94 -5.09
N GLU A 36 9.48 4.30 -5.40
CA GLU A 36 10.16 3.90 -6.64
C GLU A 36 10.23 2.38 -6.78
N ARG A 37 10.58 1.68 -5.70
CA ARG A 37 10.61 0.21 -5.67
C ARG A 37 9.23 -0.38 -5.96
N GLN A 38 8.18 0.11 -5.31
CA GLN A 38 6.81 -0.33 -5.56
C GLN A 38 6.38 -0.08 -7.00
N LEU A 39 6.67 1.10 -7.56
CA LEU A 39 6.35 1.44 -8.94
C LEU A 39 7.07 0.53 -9.94
N CYS A 40 8.34 0.23 -9.69
CA CYS A 40 9.11 -0.70 -10.50
C CYS A 40 8.63 -2.15 -10.37
N ILE A 41 8.22 -2.59 -9.18
CA ILE A 41 7.66 -3.93 -8.98
C ILE A 41 6.29 -4.05 -9.65
N ASP A 42 5.42 -3.06 -9.53
CA ASP A 42 4.12 -3.07 -10.22
C ASP A 42 4.31 -3.10 -11.75
N LYS A 43 5.27 -2.33 -12.27
CA LYS A 43 5.63 -2.34 -13.69
C LYS A 43 6.16 -3.69 -14.19
N LEU A 44 7.08 -4.30 -13.44
CA LEU A 44 7.80 -5.51 -13.87
C LEU A 44 7.07 -6.82 -13.51
N TYR A 45 6.30 -6.80 -12.42
CA TYR A 45 5.67 -7.97 -11.80
C TYR A 45 4.23 -7.66 -11.32
N PRO A 46 3.34 -7.12 -12.17
CA PRO A 46 2.03 -6.64 -11.75
C PRO A 46 1.19 -7.73 -11.05
N ALA A 47 1.28 -8.98 -11.53
CA ALA A 47 0.57 -10.11 -10.94
C ALA A 47 1.02 -10.47 -9.51
N LYS A 48 2.19 -10.01 -9.08
CA LYS A 48 2.78 -10.28 -7.76
C LYS A 48 2.93 -9.01 -6.91
N PHE A 49 2.47 -7.87 -7.40
CA PHE A 49 2.62 -6.59 -6.71
C PHE A 49 1.93 -6.59 -5.34
N PHE A 50 0.69 -7.08 -5.25
CA PHE A 50 -0.02 -7.15 -3.97
C PHE A 50 0.55 -8.21 -3.01
N ASP A 51 1.19 -9.26 -3.53
CA ASP A 51 1.94 -10.21 -2.70
C ASP A 51 3.18 -9.52 -2.10
N TYR A 52 3.90 -8.72 -2.89
CA TYR A 52 4.99 -7.87 -2.40
C TYR A 52 4.52 -6.92 -1.31
N LEU A 53 3.47 -6.13 -1.55
CA LEU A 53 2.94 -5.19 -0.56
C LEU A 53 2.55 -5.89 0.75
N THR A 54 1.91 -7.05 0.65
CA THR A 54 1.51 -7.85 1.81
C THR A 54 2.74 -8.28 2.61
N LEU A 55 3.72 -8.90 1.95
CA LEU A 55 4.93 -9.39 2.63
C LEU A 55 5.76 -8.24 3.19
N PHE A 56 5.94 -7.16 2.44
CA PHE A 56 6.74 -6.01 2.88
C PHE A 56 6.10 -5.30 4.07
N ALA A 57 4.81 -4.95 3.96
CA ALA A 57 4.15 -4.15 4.97
C ALA A 57 3.89 -4.90 6.28
N THR A 58 3.82 -6.24 6.25
CA THR A 58 3.60 -7.07 7.45
C THR A 58 4.88 -7.64 8.05
N ASN A 59 6.03 -7.52 7.37
CA ASN A 59 7.30 -8.03 7.88
C ASN A 59 7.83 -7.17 9.04
N THR A 60 7.72 -7.70 10.26
CA THR A 60 8.13 -7.03 11.50
C THR A 60 9.61 -6.67 11.52
N ALA A 61 10.48 -7.47 10.89
CA ALA A 61 11.90 -7.17 10.79
C ALA A 61 12.17 -5.95 9.88
N ILE A 62 11.42 -5.81 8.78
CA ILE A 62 11.50 -4.61 7.93
C ILE A 62 11.02 -3.38 8.70
N GLY A 63 9.94 -3.51 9.48
CA GLY A 63 9.45 -2.43 10.35
C GLY A 63 10.48 -2.01 11.40
N ALA A 64 11.18 -2.99 12.00
CA ALA A 64 12.21 -2.75 13.02
C ALA A 64 13.45 -2.02 12.49
N CYS A 65 13.66 -1.96 11.17
CA CYS A 65 14.77 -1.23 10.57
C CYS A 65 14.65 0.30 10.70
N ASN A 66 13.50 0.86 11.11
CA ASN A 66 13.32 2.31 11.33
C ASN A 66 13.89 3.18 10.19
N SER A 67 13.63 2.77 8.94
CA SER A 67 14.11 3.44 7.73
C SER A 67 15.59 3.31 7.37
N ASP A 68 16.35 2.47 8.08
CA ASP A 68 17.73 2.10 7.72
C ASP A 68 17.74 1.14 6.51
N ASP A 69 18.36 1.57 5.41
CA ASP A 69 18.42 0.78 4.17
C ASP A 69 19.39 -0.40 4.26
N ALA A 70 20.50 -0.28 5.01
CA ALA A 70 21.44 -1.38 5.21
C ALA A 70 20.79 -2.51 6.03
N CYS A 71 19.92 -2.16 6.98
CA CYS A 71 19.08 -3.13 7.69
C CYS A 71 18.05 -3.81 6.77
N LYS A 72 17.41 -3.06 5.86
CA LYS A 72 16.38 -3.60 4.97
C LYS A 72 16.92 -4.46 3.85
N GLU A 73 18.11 -4.17 3.33
CA GLU A 73 18.69 -4.85 2.15
C GLU A 73 18.65 -6.39 2.24
N PRO A 74 19.13 -7.05 3.31
CA PRO A 74 19.06 -8.51 3.40
C PRO A 74 17.62 -9.04 3.46
N LEU A 75 16.70 -8.30 4.09
CA LEU A 75 15.28 -8.66 4.20
C LEU A 75 14.55 -8.53 2.86
N LEU A 76 14.87 -7.48 2.10
CA LEU A 76 14.39 -7.29 0.74
C LEU A 76 14.88 -8.41 -0.18
N LYS A 77 16.15 -8.83 -0.06
CA LYS A 77 16.69 -9.96 -0.82
C LYS A 77 15.96 -11.27 -0.53
N GLU A 78 15.65 -11.54 0.74
CA GLU A 78 14.84 -12.72 1.12
C GLU A 78 13.43 -12.64 0.51
N LEU A 79 12.80 -11.48 0.60
CA LEU A 79 11.46 -11.24 0.06
C LEU A 79 11.43 -11.42 -1.46
N TYR A 80 12.41 -10.88 -2.18
CA TYR A 80 12.57 -11.08 -3.61
C TYR A 80 12.77 -12.56 -3.97
N GLY A 81 13.52 -13.31 -3.16
CA GLY A 81 13.64 -14.76 -3.30
C GLY A 81 12.29 -15.47 -3.20
N LYS A 82 11.49 -15.15 -2.17
CA LYS A 82 10.15 -15.73 -1.97
C LYS A 82 9.19 -15.47 -3.12
N LEU A 83 9.27 -14.29 -3.73
CA LEU A 83 8.42 -13.89 -4.86
C LEU A 83 9.03 -14.23 -6.22
N SER A 84 10.23 -14.81 -6.26
CA SER A 84 11.00 -15.06 -7.48
C SER A 84 11.17 -13.80 -8.33
N PHE A 85 11.47 -12.67 -7.68
CA PHE A 85 11.82 -11.42 -8.33
C PHE A 85 13.29 -11.39 -8.72
N ASP A 86 13.57 -10.74 -9.84
CA ASP A 86 14.94 -10.43 -10.28
C ASP A 86 15.34 -9.08 -9.68
N ALA A 87 16.12 -9.13 -8.61
CA ALA A 87 16.61 -7.95 -7.91
C ALA A 87 17.38 -7.00 -8.84
N ALA A 88 18.13 -7.53 -9.81
CA ALA A 88 18.90 -6.70 -10.74
C ALA A 88 17.97 -5.92 -11.68
N LYS A 89 16.85 -6.52 -12.13
CA LYS A 89 15.84 -5.81 -12.92
C LYS A 89 15.13 -4.72 -12.12
N ILE A 90 14.76 -5.00 -10.88
CA ILE A 90 14.14 -4.01 -10.00
C ILE A 90 15.10 -2.84 -9.77
N ASN A 91 16.34 -3.12 -9.38
CA ASN A 91 17.35 -2.08 -9.14
C ASN A 91 17.66 -1.27 -10.41
N SER A 92 17.74 -1.94 -11.57
CA SER A 92 17.91 -1.27 -12.88
C SER A 92 16.73 -0.36 -13.22
N CYS A 93 15.50 -0.77 -12.94
CA CYS A 93 14.32 0.06 -13.10
C CYS A 93 14.36 1.27 -12.17
N MET A 94 14.64 1.07 -10.87
CA MET A 94 14.74 2.18 -9.91
C MET A 94 15.79 3.21 -10.37
N ALA A 95 16.98 2.75 -10.75
CA ALA A 95 18.07 3.63 -11.18
C ALA A 95 17.79 4.39 -12.49
N LYS A 96 16.99 3.83 -13.41
CA LYS A 96 16.74 4.43 -14.74
C LYS A 96 15.43 5.21 -14.82
N GLU A 97 14.43 4.77 -14.07
CA GLU A 97 13.04 5.21 -14.23
C GLU A 97 12.38 5.62 -12.92
N GLY A 98 12.95 5.25 -11.75
CA GLY A 98 12.37 5.46 -10.43
C GLY A 98 11.87 6.89 -10.22
N GLN A 99 12.78 7.86 -10.30
CA GLN A 99 12.45 9.28 -10.11
C GLN A 99 11.35 9.77 -11.08
N THR A 100 11.42 9.35 -12.34
CA THR A 100 10.44 9.79 -13.36
C THR A 100 9.05 9.21 -13.08
N LEU A 101 8.98 7.94 -12.68
CA LEU A 101 7.72 7.30 -12.27
C LEU A 101 7.15 7.96 -11.02
N TYR A 102 8.01 8.23 -10.03
CA TYR A 102 7.64 8.88 -8.78
C TYR A 102 7.10 10.31 -9.01
N ASP A 103 7.82 11.14 -9.76
CA ASP A 103 7.42 12.51 -10.07
C ASP A 103 6.06 12.56 -10.80
N ALA A 104 5.82 11.62 -11.71
CA ALA A 104 4.55 11.49 -12.42
C ALA A 104 3.39 11.17 -11.47
N GLU A 105 3.61 10.31 -10.46
CA GLU A 105 2.62 9.98 -9.44
C GLU A 105 2.33 11.17 -8.52
N VAL A 106 3.36 11.85 -8.04
CA VAL A 106 3.23 13.06 -7.22
C VAL A 106 2.46 14.15 -7.97
N ALA A 107 2.78 14.37 -9.25
CA ALA A 107 2.05 15.30 -10.10
C ALA A 107 0.58 14.89 -10.26
N ASN A 108 0.30 13.59 -10.45
CA ASN A 108 -1.06 13.08 -10.55
C ASN A 108 -1.86 13.31 -9.26
N ALA A 109 -1.26 13.04 -8.10
CA ALA A 109 -1.88 13.24 -6.81
C ALA A 109 -2.25 14.72 -6.58
N ARG A 110 -1.31 15.64 -6.91
CA ARG A 110 -1.54 17.09 -6.85
C ARG A 110 -2.67 17.53 -7.78
N GLN A 111 -2.68 17.05 -9.02
CA GLN A 111 -3.76 17.36 -9.98
C GLN A 111 -5.14 16.92 -9.48
N LYS A 112 -5.20 15.82 -8.70
CA LYS A 112 -6.43 15.32 -8.07
C LYS A 112 -6.74 15.96 -6.72
N GLY A 113 -5.96 16.95 -6.29
CA GLY A 113 -6.11 17.61 -4.99
C GLY A 113 -5.97 16.62 -3.82
N VAL A 114 -5.06 15.66 -3.93
CA VAL A 114 -4.71 14.71 -2.86
C VAL A 114 -3.48 15.23 -2.16
N GLY A 115 -3.65 15.70 -0.91
CA GLY A 115 -2.57 16.26 -0.10
C GLY A 115 -2.16 15.42 1.10
N GLY A 116 -2.80 14.27 1.33
CA GLY A 116 -2.52 13.43 2.48
C GLY A 116 -2.88 11.96 2.25
N SER A 117 -2.08 11.08 2.83
CA SER A 117 -2.31 9.64 2.79
C SER A 117 -2.94 9.13 4.10
N PRO A 118 -3.83 8.13 4.04
CA PRO A 118 -4.44 7.61 2.82
C PRO A 118 -5.59 8.51 2.34
N THR A 119 -5.73 8.61 1.02
CA THR A 119 -6.95 9.11 0.37
C THR A 119 -7.46 8.02 -0.55
N THR A 120 -8.73 7.61 -0.38
CA THR A 120 -9.36 6.59 -1.23
C THR A 120 -10.24 7.26 -2.27
N ILE A 121 -10.11 6.84 -3.53
CA ILE A 121 -10.95 7.29 -4.63
C ILE A 121 -11.55 6.04 -5.30
N ILE A 122 -12.88 5.97 -5.37
CA ILE A 122 -13.62 4.88 -6.03
C ILE A 122 -14.44 5.52 -7.16
N ASN A 123 -14.24 5.05 -8.39
CA ASN A 123 -14.91 5.58 -9.60
C ASN A 123 -14.86 7.12 -9.72
N GLY A 124 -13.73 7.72 -9.34
CA GLY A 124 -13.52 9.17 -9.38
C GLY A 124 -14.03 9.96 -8.17
N ALA A 125 -14.79 9.34 -7.26
CA ALA A 125 -15.28 9.98 -6.04
C ALA A 125 -14.36 9.71 -4.85
N LYS A 126 -14.02 10.75 -4.08
CA LYS A 126 -13.29 10.59 -2.80
C LYS A 126 -14.21 9.92 -1.78
N VAL A 127 -13.73 8.88 -1.12
CA VAL A 127 -14.48 8.11 -0.12
C VAL A 127 -13.74 8.13 1.21
N SER A 128 -14.48 8.40 2.29
CA SER A 128 -13.99 8.25 3.66
C SER A 128 -14.36 6.88 4.19
N LEU A 129 -13.37 6.11 4.63
CA LEU A 129 -13.58 4.76 5.15
C LEU A 129 -12.56 4.40 6.22
N ALA A 130 -12.91 3.44 7.08
CA ALA A 130 -11.97 2.86 8.03
C ALA A 130 -10.88 2.07 7.30
N ARG A 131 -9.66 2.05 7.86
CA ARG A 131 -8.50 1.36 7.26
C ARG A 131 -8.53 -0.16 7.53
N SER A 132 -9.69 -0.80 7.41
CA SER A 132 -9.85 -2.25 7.56
C SER A 132 -10.19 -2.92 6.22
N PRO A 133 -9.77 -4.18 6.01
CA PRO A 133 -10.14 -4.94 4.82
C PRO A 133 -11.66 -4.95 4.56
N GLU A 134 -12.46 -5.15 5.61
CA GLU A 134 -13.92 -5.21 5.48
C GLU A 134 -14.52 -3.87 5.04
N ALA A 135 -14.09 -2.74 5.60
CA ALA A 135 -14.61 -1.42 5.23
C ALA A 135 -14.25 -1.06 3.78
N ILE A 136 -13.05 -1.41 3.33
CA ILE A 136 -12.62 -1.21 1.94
C ILE A 136 -13.44 -2.10 1.00
N LYS A 137 -13.59 -3.40 1.32
CA LYS A 137 -14.40 -4.35 0.53
C LYS A 137 -15.83 -3.85 0.39
N GLN A 138 -16.48 -3.44 1.48
CA GLN A 138 -17.85 -2.92 1.44
C GLN A 138 -17.96 -1.67 0.57
N ALA A 139 -17.03 -0.72 0.68
CA ALA A 139 -17.04 0.48 -0.14
C ALA A 139 -16.90 0.16 -1.65
N VAL A 140 -16.01 -0.78 -1.99
CA VAL A 140 -15.81 -1.24 -3.36
C VAL A 140 -17.04 -2.00 -3.87
N CYS A 141 -17.57 -2.94 -3.09
CA CYS A 141 -18.76 -3.74 -3.41
C CYS A 141 -20.02 -2.88 -3.60
N ASN A 142 -20.15 -1.79 -2.87
CA ASN A 142 -21.27 -0.84 -3.04
C ASN A 142 -21.12 0.05 -4.28
N ALA A 143 -19.94 0.08 -4.92
CA ALA A 143 -19.71 0.82 -6.16
C ALA A 143 -19.96 -0.02 -7.42
N PHE A 144 -20.22 -1.33 -7.29
CA PHE A 144 -20.63 -2.18 -8.40
C PHE A 144 -22.12 -2.01 -8.71
N THR A 145 -22.46 -1.98 -10.00
CA THR A 145 -23.85 -2.12 -10.47
C THR A 145 -24.36 -3.54 -10.24
N GLU A 146 -23.55 -4.54 -10.60
CA GLU A 146 -23.80 -5.95 -10.35
C GLU A 146 -22.73 -6.48 -9.39
N LYS A 147 -23.15 -6.83 -8.17
CA LYS A 147 -22.22 -7.23 -7.12
C LYS A 147 -21.59 -8.59 -7.42
N PRO A 148 -20.25 -8.70 -7.42
CA PRO A 148 -19.58 -9.99 -7.46
C PRO A 148 -19.96 -10.88 -6.27
N VAL A 149 -19.96 -12.20 -6.45
CA VAL A 149 -20.24 -13.16 -5.36
C VAL A 149 -19.22 -13.03 -4.21
N GLU A 150 -17.99 -12.61 -4.52
CA GLU A 150 -16.96 -12.39 -3.51
C GLU A 150 -17.28 -11.25 -2.54
N CYS A 151 -18.26 -10.39 -2.86
CA CYS A 151 -18.71 -9.36 -1.93
C CYS A 151 -19.40 -9.92 -0.68
N GLU A 152 -19.85 -11.18 -0.72
CA GLU A 152 -20.47 -11.87 0.42
C GLU A 152 -19.43 -12.42 1.42
N GLU A 153 -18.15 -12.52 1.02
CA GLU A 153 -17.08 -12.97 1.90
C GLU A 153 -16.77 -11.95 2.98
N VAL A 154 -16.71 -12.35 4.25
CA VAL A 154 -16.38 -11.43 5.35
C VAL A 154 -14.86 -11.35 5.54
N LEU A 155 -14.30 -10.15 5.40
CA LEU A 155 -12.90 -9.89 5.69
C LEU A 155 -12.72 -9.36 7.11
N SER A 156 -11.47 -9.25 7.55
CA SER A 156 -11.17 -8.69 8.88
C SER A 156 -11.68 -7.25 9.02
N SER A 157 -12.35 -6.97 10.12
CA SER A 157 -12.75 -5.62 10.53
C SER A 157 -11.65 -4.87 11.29
N ALA A 158 -10.53 -5.53 11.62
CA ALA A 158 -9.42 -4.90 12.34
C ALA A 158 -8.76 -3.81 11.49
N ALA A 159 -8.60 -2.63 12.09
CA ALA A 159 -7.93 -1.52 11.42
C ALA A 159 -6.42 -1.82 11.25
N ALA A 160 -5.91 -1.57 10.05
CA ALA A 160 -4.48 -1.65 9.80
C ALA A 160 -3.77 -0.49 10.50
N SER A 161 -2.77 -0.83 11.31
CA SER A 161 -1.84 0.11 11.94
C SER A 161 -1.05 0.91 10.90
N ALA A 162 -0.56 2.08 11.30
CA ALA A 162 0.38 2.86 10.50
C ALA A 162 1.76 2.19 10.44
N GLY A 163 2.56 2.52 9.42
CA GLY A 163 3.91 2.01 9.26
C GLY A 163 4.02 0.56 8.77
N PHE A 164 5.26 0.18 8.45
CA PHE A 164 5.65 -1.17 8.04
C PHE A 164 5.92 -2.06 9.26
N GLY A 165 5.80 -3.37 9.09
CA GLY A 165 6.15 -4.37 10.10
C GLY A 165 5.23 -4.42 11.31
N SER A 166 3.99 -3.98 11.17
CA SER A 166 2.94 -4.20 12.16
C SER A 166 1.79 -4.96 11.50
N SER A 167 1.37 -6.07 12.11
CA SER A 167 0.13 -6.76 11.78
C SER A 167 -1.08 -5.93 12.25
N THR A 168 -2.28 -6.32 11.78
CA THR A 168 -3.59 -5.74 12.16
C THR A 168 -3.59 -5.29 13.62
N GLY A 169 -4.01 -4.05 13.87
CA GLY A 169 -3.90 -3.45 15.19
C GLY A 169 -4.57 -4.32 16.24
N ALA A 170 -3.79 -4.80 17.21
CA ALA A 170 -4.31 -4.94 18.56
C ALA A 170 -4.59 -3.53 19.06
N ASP A 171 -5.77 -3.33 19.64
CA ASP A 171 -6.22 -2.06 20.20
C ASP A 171 -5.10 -1.38 20.99
N SER A 172 -4.59 -0.29 20.44
CA SER A 172 -3.94 0.75 21.21
C SER A 172 -4.78 1.99 20.99
N ALA A 173 -5.86 2.06 21.77
CA ALA A 173 -6.53 3.30 22.07
C ALA A 173 -5.54 4.22 22.79
N ALA A 174 -4.68 4.88 22.01
CA ALA A 174 -4.04 6.11 22.45
C ALA A 174 -5.11 7.20 22.35
N ILE A 175 -5.87 7.35 23.43
CA ILE A 175 -6.67 8.53 23.72
C ILE A 175 -5.76 9.76 23.69
N ALA A 176 -5.65 10.39 22.51
CA ALA A 176 -5.16 11.75 22.39
C ALA A 176 -6.25 12.67 22.94
N SER A 177 -6.18 12.96 24.24
CA SER A 177 -6.97 14.02 24.85
C SER A 177 -6.42 15.36 24.36
N CYS A 178 -7.16 16.02 23.47
CA CYS A 178 -6.98 17.45 23.22
C CYS A 178 -7.50 18.20 24.45
N ALA A 179 -6.59 18.54 25.36
CA ALA A 179 -6.86 19.51 26.42
C ALA A 179 -6.44 20.90 25.93
N THR A 180 -7.41 21.80 25.77
CA THR A 180 -7.31 23.26 25.94
C THR A 180 -8.74 23.82 26.04
N PRO A 181 -8.96 25.00 26.64
CA PRO A 181 -8.00 26.04 27.04
C PRO A 181 -7.58 26.03 28.51
#